data_AF-A0A443IL50-F1
#
_entry.id   AF-A0A443IL50-F1
#
_cell.length_a   1.000
_cell.length_b   1.000
_cell.length_c   1.000
_cell.angle_alpha   90.00
_cell.angle_beta   90.00
_cell.angle_gamma   90.00
#
_symmetry.space_group_name_H-M   'P 1'
#
loop_
_entity.id
_entity.type
_entity.pdbx_description
1 polymer ?
#
loop_
_entity_poly.entity_id
_entity_poly.type
_entity_poly.pdbx_seq_one_letter_code
_entity_poly.pdbx_strand_id
1 'polypeptide(L)'
;MKGEIKIRKQIYLEPDQNEQIKLLSARQNKTEAQIIRDAINHYLTENKKELADPILELIGMVKDGIDNGSTAHDQDIYLNNEDTHEAR
;
A
#
# COMPACT_ATOMS: atom_id res chain seq x y z
N MET A 1 -3.98 22.58 -11.36
CA MET A 1 -3.17 21.68 -10.50
C MET A 1 -4.10 21.05 -9.48
N LYS A 2 -4.31 19.73 -9.55
CA LYS A 2 -5.16 19.01 -8.59
C LYS A 2 -4.41 19.06 -7.25
N GLY A 3 -4.95 19.76 -6.25
CA GLY A 3 -4.33 19.84 -4.92
C GLY A 3 -4.22 18.45 -4.31
N GLU A 4 -3.08 18.13 -3.68
CA GLU A 4 -2.91 16.87 -2.94
C GLU A 4 -4.02 16.74 -1.88
N ILE A 5 -4.84 15.70 -2.02
CA ILE A 5 -5.88 15.39 -1.03
C ILE A 5 -5.20 14.72 0.16
N LYS A 6 -5.22 15.38 1.32
CA LYS A 6 -4.72 14.81 2.58
C LYS A 6 -5.88 14.21 3.37
N ILE A 7 -5.70 12.98 3.85
CA ILE A 7 -6.68 12.28 4.69
C ILE A 7 -6.43 12.62 6.16
N ARG A 8 -7.48 12.98 6.89
CA ARG A 8 -7.39 13.22 8.34
C ARG A 8 -7.25 11.90 9.07
N LYS A 9 -6.22 11.77 9.90
CA LYS A 9 -6.03 10.63 10.82
C LYS A 9 -5.85 11.18 12.24
N GLN A 10 -6.55 10.59 13.21
CA GLN A 10 -6.36 10.86 14.63
C GLN A 10 -5.49 9.75 15.22
N ILE A 11 -4.47 10.13 15.99
CA ILE A 11 -3.56 9.22 16.68
C ILE A 11 -3.31 9.76 18.09
N TYR A 12 -3.08 8.88 19.04
CA TYR A 12 -2.57 9.25 20.35
C TYR A 12 -1.05 9.28 20.29
N LEU A 13 -0.45 10.26 20.97
CA LEU A 13 0.98 10.40 21.16
C LEU A 13 1.26 10.41 22.65
N GLU A 14 2.38 9.83 23.05
CA GLU A 14 2.87 9.98 24.42
C GLU A 14 3.24 11.44 24.69
N PRO A 15 3.13 11.93 25.95
CA PRO A 15 3.47 13.31 26.29
C PRO A 15 4.87 13.71 25.81
N ASP A 16 5.86 12.83 26.02
CA ASP A 16 7.25 13.05 25.62
C ASP A 16 7.41 13.15 24.09
N GLN A 17 6.64 12.38 23.33
CA GLN A 17 6.67 12.44 21.86
C GLN A 17 6.14 13.79 21.37
N ASN A 18 5.05 14.28 21.96
CA ASN A 18 4.47 15.58 21.64
C ASN A 18 5.46 16.72 21.95
N GLU A 19 6.14 16.68 23.10
CA GLU A 19 7.17 17.66 23.44
C GLU A 19 8.36 17.63 22.48
N GLN A 20 8.86 16.44 22.14
CA GLN A 20 9.98 16.29 21.20
C GLN A 20 9.63 16.80 19.80
N ILE A 21 8.42 16.52 19.30
CA ILE A 21 7.96 17.01 17.99
C ILE A 21 7.89 18.55 18.00
N LYS A 22 7.39 19.15 19.08
CA LYS A 22 7.31 20.61 19.23
C LYS A 22 8.70 21.26 19.28
N LEU A 23 9.67 20.64 19.95
CA LEU A 23 11.04 21.14 19.96
C LEU A 23 11.69 21.04 18.58
N LEU A 24 11.46 19.94 17.86
CA LEU A 24 11.97 19.74 16.50
C LEU A 24 11.34 20.71 15.50
N SER A 25 10.03 20.99 15.63
CA SER A 25 9.32 21.93 14.76
C SER A 25 9.91 23.33 14.86
N ALA A 26 10.15 23.78 16.09
CA ALA A 26 10.81 25.06 16.37
C ALA A 26 12.25 25.13 15.82
N ARG A 27 13.05 24.07 16.01
CA ARG A 27 14.45 24.03 15.57
C ARG A 27 14.60 23.98 14.05
N GLN A 28 13.72 23.25 13.36
CA GLN A 28 13.83 23.02 11.92
C GLN A 28 13.00 24.00 11.08
N ASN A 29 12.26 24.91 11.72
CA ASN A 29 11.29 25.79 11.06
C ASN A 29 10.30 25.01 10.17
N LYS A 30 9.85 23.85 10.67
CA LYS A 30 8.86 22.99 10.01
C LYS A 30 7.60 22.91 10.87
N THR A 31 6.45 22.65 10.25
CA THR A 31 5.24 22.32 11.01
C THR A 31 5.36 20.94 11.66
N GLU A 32 4.74 20.75 12.81
CA GLU A 32 4.66 19.43 13.47
C GLU A 32 4.06 18.37 12.54
N ALA A 33 3.01 18.75 11.79
CA ALA A 33 2.40 17.88 10.79
C ALA A 33 3.37 17.47 9.66
N GLN A 34 4.35 18.31 9.32
CA GLN A 34 5.38 17.94 8.36
C GLN A 34 6.38 16.97 8.98
N ILE A 35 6.82 17.19 10.22
CA ILE A 35 7.71 16.26 10.94
C ILE A 35 7.07 14.89 11.07
N ILE A 36 5.80 14.83 11.46
CA ILE A 36 5.05 13.58 11.60
C ILE A 36 4.95 12.86 10.25
N ARG A 37 4.66 13.58 9.15
CA ARG A 37 4.63 12.98 7.81
C ARG A 37 6.00 12.48 7.37
N ASP A 38 7.06 13.27 7.57
CA ASP A 38 8.42 12.90 7.21
C ASP A 38 8.84 11.62 7.96
N ALA A 39 8.53 11.52 9.26
CA ALA A 39 8.80 10.35 10.09
C ALA A 39 8.02 9.11 9.63
N ILE A 40 6.72 9.26 9.35
CA ILE A 40 5.89 8.17 8.81
C ILE A 40 6.44 7.69 7.47
N ASN A 41 6.77 8.60 6.56
CA ASN A 41 7.32 8.26 5.24
C ASN A 41 8.66 7.54 5.36
N HIS A 42 9.52 7.99 6.27
CA HIS A 42 10.80 7.36 6.54
C HIS A 42 10.59 5.92 7.02
N TYR A 43 9.76 5.73 8.05
CA TYR A 43 9.43 4.40 8.58
C TYR A 43 8.85 3.47 7.50
N LEU A 44 7.88 3.94 6.70
CA LEU A 44 7.28 3.12 5.63
C LEU A 44 8.27 2.79 4.51
N THR A 45 9.21 3.70 4.22
CA THR A 45 10.24 3.46 3.20
C THR A 45 11.24 2.40 3.67
N GLU A 46 11.67 2.48 4.92
CA GLU A 46 12.57 1.49 5.52
C GLU A 46 11.93 0.11 5.62
N ASN A 47 10.63 0.06 5.96
CA ASN A 47 9.87 -1.17 6.12
C ASN A 47 9.07 -1.56 4.86
N LYS A 48 9.42 -1.02 3.69
CA LYS A 48 8.69 -1.27 2.44
C LYS A 48 8.62 -2.76 2.09
N LYS A 49 9.61 -3.55 2.50
CA LYS A 49 9.62 -5.02 2.30
C LYS A 49 8.54 -5.74 3.11
N GLU A 50 8.13 -5.21 4.25
CA GLU A 50 7.03 -5.78 5.06
C GLU A 50 5.66 -5.42 4.48
N LEU A 51 5.59 -4.32 3.72
CA LEU A 51 4.38 -3.88 3.01
C LEU A 51 4.24 -4.57 1.64
N ALA A 52 5.34 -4.97 1.03
CA ALA A 52 5.38 -5.76 -0.19
C ALA A 52 5.16 -7.24 0.17
N ASP A 53 3.92 -7.60 0.52
CA ASP A 53 3.52 -9.00 0.57
C ASP A 53 3.34 -9.49 -0.89
N PRO A 54 4.17 -10.42 -1.40
CA PRO A 54 3.97 -10.97 -2.74
C PRO A 54 2.58 -11.61 -2.91
N ILE A 55 1.94 -12.03 -1.81
CA ILE A 55 0.59 -12.57 -1.80
C ILE A 55 -0.44 -11.47 -2.04
N LEU A 56 -0.25 -10.25 -1.50
CA LEU A 56 -1.13 -9.11 -1.78
C LEU A 56 -1.08 -8.69 -3.26
N GLU A 57 0.10 -8.77 -3.90
CA GLU A 57 0.23 -8.56 -5.34
C GLU A 57 -0.49 -9.66 -6.15
N LEU A 58 -0.42 -10.93 -5.70
CA LEU A 58 -1.08 -12.06 -6.34
C LEU A 58 -2.61 -11.99 -6.27
N ILE A 59 -3.16 -11.56 -5.12
CA ILE A 59 -4.62 -11.42 -4.94
C ILE A 59 -5.22 -10.41 -5.93
N GLY A 60 -4.47 -9.36 -6.30
CA GLY A 60 -4.91 -8.36 -7.27
C GLY A 60 -4.79 -8.77 -8.75
N MET A 61 -4.16 -9.92 -9.07
CA MET A 61 -3.99 -10.39 -10.44
C MET A 61 -5.17 -11.21 -10.97
N VAL A 62 -6.04 -11.70 -10.09
CA VAL A 62 -7.18 -12.55 -10.50
C VAL A 62 -8.35 -11.64 -10.90
N LYS A 63 -8.92 -11.86 -12.08
CA LYS A 63 -10.15 -11.19 -12.52
C LYS A 63 -11.28 -11.52 -11.54
N ASP A 64 -11.90 -10.49 -10.99
CA ASP A 64 -13.09 -10.61 -10.17
C ASP A 64 -14.25 -11.17 -11.01
N GLY A 65 -15.06 -12.09 -10.45
CA GLY A 65 -16.29 -12.59 -11.09
C GLY A 65 -16.36 -14.07 -11.47
N ILE A 66 -15.47 -14.95 -10.98
CA ILE A 66 -15.61 -16.41 -11.14
C ILE A 66 -15.84 -17.05 -9.76
N ASP A 67 -17.10 -17.28 -9.41
CA ASP A 67 -17.54 -17.75 -8.09
C ASP A 67 -17.11 -19.21 -7.78
N ASN A 68 -16.73 -19.97 -8.80
CA ASN A 68 -16.41 -21.40 -8.74
C ASN A 68 -15.09 -21.73 -9.45
N GLY A 69 -14.19 -20.76 -9.60
CA GLY A 69 -12.95 -20.92 -10.37
C GLY A 69 -12.01 -22.01 -9.86
N SER A 70 -12.18 -22.50 -8.62
CA SER A 70 -11.48 -23.68 -8.11
C SER A 70 -12.02 -25.00 -8.67
N THR A 71 -13.34 -25.10 -8.85
CA THR A 71 -14.05 -26.33 -9.26
C THR A 71 -14.23 -26.41 -10.78
N ALA A 72 -14.39 -25.26 -11.44
CA ALA A 72 -14.58 -25.14 -12.90
C ALA A 72 -13.36 -24.49 -13.59
N HIS A 73 -12.16 -24.64 -13.02
CA HIS A 73 -10.93 -24.04 -13.54
C HIS A 73 -10.67 -24.37 -15.02
N ASP A 74 -10.98 -25.60 -15.43
CA ASP A 74 -10.82 -26.04 -16.82
C ASP A 74 -11.60 -25.15 -17.77
N GLN A 75 -12.86 -24.85 -17.44
CA GLN A 75 -13.80 -24.09 -18.28
C GLN A 75 -13.56 -22.59 -18.22
N ASP A 76 -13.33 -22.06 -17.02
CA ASP A 76 -13.37 -20.61 -16.79
C ASP A 76 -11.99 -19.95 -16.84
N ILE A 77 -10.91 -20.73 -16.65
CA ILE A 77 -9.53 -20.23 -16.58
C ILE A 77 -8.72 -20.65 -17.81
N TYR A 78 -8.81 -21.92 -18.24
CA TYR A 78 -7.92 -22.46 -19.28
C TYR A 78 -8.44 -22.37 -20.72
N LEU A 79 -9.73 -22.09 -20.98
CA LEU A 79 -10.26 -21.97 -22.36
C LEU A 79 -10.14 -20.57 -23.00
N ASN A 80 -9.60 -19.57 -22.30
CA ASN A 80 -9.57 -18.19 -22.82
C ASN A 80 -8.31 -17.81 -23.61
N ASN A 81 -7.52 -18.78 -24.08
CA ASN A 81 -6.51 -18.52 -25.10
C ASN A 81 -6.65 -19.52 -26.25
N GLU A 82 -6.83 -18.99 -27.46
CA GLU A 82 -6.39 -19.65 -28.68
C GLU A 82 -4.85 -19.76 -28.69
N ASP A 83 -4.27 -20.48 -27.72
CA ASP A 83 -2.85 -20.78 -27.70
C ASP A 83 -2.57 -21.92 -28.69
N THR A 84 -2.42 -21.51 -29.95
CA THR A 84 -1.89 -22.28 -31.07
C THR A 84 -0.42 -22.60 -30.82
N HIS A 85 -0.14 -23.56 -29.94
CA HIS A 85 1.21 -24.03 -29.66
C HIS A 85 1.42 -25.54 -29.81
N GLU A 86 0.71 -26.19 -30.74
CA GLU A 86 1.18 -27.49 -31.24
C GLU A 86 0.99 -27.59 -32.76
N ALA A 87 2.00 -27.15 -33.50
CA ALA A 87 2.29 -27.67 -34.83
C ALA A 87 3.48 -28.64 -34.70
N ARG A 88 3.17 -29.93 -34.67
CA ARG A 88 4.12 -31.02 -34.97
C ARG A 88 3.48 -31.97 -35.96
#